data_AF-A0A3D5PGU0-F1
#
_entry.id   AF-A0A3D5PGU0-F1
#
_cell.length_a   1.000
_cell.length_b   1.000
_cell.length_c   1.000
_cell.angle_alpha   90.00
_cell.angle_beta   90.00
_cell.angle_gamma   90.00
#
_symmetry.space_group_name_H-M   'P 1'
#
loop_
_entity.id
_entity.type
_entity.pdbx_description
1 polymer ?
#
loop_
_entity_poly.entity_id
_entity_poly.type
_entity_poly.pdbx_seq_one_letter_code
_entity_poly.pdbx_strand_id
1 'polypeptide(L)'
;MTPFFAAQQICGQLGQSFGRVLADLPPILLPSNGKIEAIHIGSWIDFELFGDVARIAADRVTTMAETRGYDALVVLLPAVEAELTRADGLLIGTLVQAAAAQDAQIILTFPNTGYALPSEWTGGLESVYEPNIQHRCPAALPPGLIPEGLLPKLALLGYTMPTPCVAPNGVQILAPKYRFAKGPAISDALAAYAVHWDWVGAPFVLNRMPAQRVARYAWEALAARDAEFATRLASQALLHDGDKSFARTTLGTIHIINQAYSELANTNGATETDKINLAWGKTLAGDVSAAIETFKTAEPQNAVLGLYLRNITALAHFRNGNKAEAWKLQHEIQEQLGELVPASPHLSFINNLNMSRLARDEKDYGTAQSLVNAAFDARRPGLSEHDEFYYLVQSASIAQNPVEKNSYWQNADKVFSGQKHPGAIPSRSFRTVVGRAPNKFEPREIAVAAALESRTSL
;
A
#
# COMPACT_ATOMS: atom_id res chain seq x y z
N MET A 1 -14.75 0.83 -7.67
CA MET A 1 -15.02 0.85 -6.24
C MET A 1 -14.45 2.15 -5.67
N THR A 2 -14.36 2.36 -4.36
CA THR A 2 -13.41 3.33 -3.79
C THR A 2 -12.44 2.47 -2.99
N PRO A 3 -11.13 2.79 -2.83
CA PRO A 3 -10.33 2.25 -1.74
C PRO A 3 -11.21 2.04 -0.52
N PHE A 4 -11.24 0.83 0.03
CA PHE A 4 -11.99 0.56 1.25
C PHE A 4 -13.49 0.83 1.09
N PHE A 5 -14.10 0.51 -0.05
CA PHE A 5 -15.51 0.81 -0.27
C PHE A 5 -16.41 0.20 0.80
N ALA A 6 -16.18 -1.06 1.16
CA ALA A 6 -16.86 -1.70 2.27
C ALA A 6 -16.63 -0.92 3.58
N ALA A 7 -15.40 -0.47 3.82
CA ALA A 7 -15.07 0.29 5.03
C ALA A 7 -15.71 1.68 5.05
N GLN A 8 -15.75 2.39 3.92
CA GLN A 8 -16.45 3.67 3.77
C GLN A 8 -17.95 3.53 4.02
N GLN A 9 -18.55 2.45 3.54
CA GLN A 9 -19.97 2.16 3.77
C GLN A 9 -20.27 1.89 5.23
N ILE A 10 -19.44 1.08 5.89
CA ILE A 10 -19.61 0.78 7.30
C ILE A 10 -19.38 2.03 8.13
N CYS A 11 -18.35 2.83 7.83
CA CYS A 11 -18.19 4.15 8.44
C CYS A 11 -19.44 5.02 8.29
N GLY A 12 -20.03 5.05 7.10
CA GLY A 12 -21.27 5.78 6.83
C GLY A 12 -22.46 5.28 7.64
N GLN A 13 -22.64 3.95 7.74
CA GLN A 13 -23.67 3.32 8.60
C GLN A 13 -23.45 3.67 10.07
N LEU A 14 -22.19 3.76 10.48
CA LEU A 14 -21.78 4.21 11.80
C LEU A 14 -21.70 5.75 11.89
N GLY A 15 -22.22 6.53 10.94
CA GLY A 15 -22.21 8.00 11.01
C GLY A 15 -20.83 8.62 11.23
N GLN A 16 -19.77 8.03 10.66
CA GLN A 16 -18.39 8.55 10.67
C GLN A 16 -17.87 8.69 9.25
N SER A 17 -16.87 9.58 9.07
CA SER A 17 -16.16 9.69 7.79
C SER A 17 -14.97 8.73 7.77
N PHE A 18 -14.76 8.07 6.64
CA PHE A 18 -13.58 7.20 6.46
C PHE A 18 -12.27 8.00 6.51
N GLY A 19 -12.27 9.28 6.12
CA GLY A 19 -11.11 10.16 6.26
C GLY A 19 -10.62 10.29 7.70
N ARG A 20 -11.53 10.29 8.68
CA ARG A 20 -11.17 10.31 10.11
C ARG A 20 -10.48 9.01 10.54
N VAL A 21 -10.87 7.90 9.94
CA VAL A 21 -10.30 6.57 10.22
C VAL A 21 -8.82 6.51 9.85
N LEU A 22 -8.33 7.31 8.89
CA LEU A 22 -6.95 7.26 8.40
C LEU A 22 -6.14 8.55 8.68
N ALA A 23 -6.67 9.45 9.52
CA ALA A 23 -6.18 10.83 9.64
C ALA A 23 -4.78 10.97 10.27
N ASP A 24 -4.35 9.99 11.05
CA ASP A 24 -3.04 9.92 11.71
C ASP A 24 -1.98 9.16 10.89
N LEU A 25 -2.36 8.55 9.75
CA LEU A 25 -1.38 7.97 8.84
C LEU A 25 -0.61 9.07 8.11
N PRO A 26 0.71 8.94 7.94
CA PRO A 26 1.50 9.95 7.26
C PRO A 26 0.95 10.18 5.85
N PRO A 27 0.84 11.43 5.40
CA PRO A 27 0.34 11.70 4.05
C PRO A 27 1.29 11.08 3.02
N ILE A 28 0.74 10.41 2.01
CA ILE A 28 1.51 10.13 0.80
C ILE A 28 1.62 11.46 0.07
N LEU A 29 2.85 11.98 0.00
CA LEU A 29 3.11 13.19 -0.76
C LEU A 29 2.94 12.85 -2.24
N LEU A 30 2.04 13.58 -2.91
CA LEU A 30 1.77 13.40 -4.32
C LEU A 30 2.78 14.18 -5.17
N PRO A 31 3.34 13.59 -6.23
CA PRO A 31 4.21 14.31 -7.15
C PRO A 31 3.52 15.54 -7.74
N SER A 32 4.17 16.70 -7.68
CA SER A 32 3.68 17.91 -8.36
C SER A 32 4.15 17.94 -9.82
N ASN A 33 3.27 18.31 -10.76
CA ASN A 33 3.60 18.55 -12.17
C ASN A 33 4.43 17.46 -12.87
N GLY A 34 4.27 16.19 -12.48
CA GLY A 34 4.95 15.06 -13.10
C GLY A 34 6.40 14.83 -12.64
N LYS A 35 6.88 15.55 -11.62
CA LYS A 35 8.23 15.40 -11.06
C LYS A 35 8.21 14.69 -9.72
N ILE A 36 9.07 13.68 -9.56
CA ILE A 36 9.35 13.07 -8.26
C ILE A 36 10.53 13.79 -7.63
N GLU A 37 10.25 14.52 -6.56
CA GLU A 37 11.27 15.03 -5.64
C GLU A 37 11.62 14.00 -4.56
N ALA A 38 12.81 14.15 -3.96
CA ALA A 38 13.32 13.26 -2.92
C ALA A 38 12.40 13.14 -1.69
N ILE A 39 11.62 14.19 -1.38
CA ILE A 39 10.67 14.18 -0.27
C ILE A 39 9.54 13.15 -0.49
N HIS A 40 9.14 12.90 -1.74
CA HIS A 40 8.13 11.90 -2.05
C HIS A 40 8.69 10.49 -1.79
N ILE A 41 9.94 10.23 -2.20
CA ILE A 41 10.62 8.94 -1.94
C ILE A 41 10.67 8.67 -0.44
N GLY A 42 11.03 9.68 0.37
CA GLY A 42 11.01 9.56 1.82
C GLY A 42 9.63 9.19 2.36
N SER A 43 8.57 9.86 1.89
CA SER A 43 7.19 9.54 2.31
C SER A 43 6.75 8.12 1.93
N TRP A 44 7.27 7.55 0.85
CA TRP A 44 6.93 6.19 0.41
C TRP A 44 7.65 5.12 1.23
N ILE A 45 8.90 5.37 1.60
CA ILE A 45 9.65 4.49 2.50
C ILE A 45 9.05 4.57 3.90
N ASP A 46 8.66 5.76 4.36
CA ASP A 46 7.91 5.91 5.60
C ASP A 46 6.62 5.08 5.52
N PHE A 47 5.89 5.13 4.40
CA PHE A 47 4.71 4.29 4.20
C PHE A 47 4.99 2.78 4.28
N GLU A 48 6.14 2.29 3.80
CA GLU A 48 6.60 0.89 4.01
C GLU A 48 6.76 0.56 5.52
N LEU A 49 7.17 1.53 6.33
CA LEU A 49 7.42 1.40 7.78
C LEU A 49 6.15 1.50 8.63
N PHE A 50 5.06 2.06 8.12
CA PHE A 50 3.75 2.02 8.81
C PHE A 50 3.01 0.70 8.59
N GLY A 51 3.56 -0.18 7.74
CA GLY A 51 3.01 -1.51 7.50
C GLY A 51 1.83 -1.51 6.54
N ASP A 52 0.85 -2.36 6.82
CA ASP A 52 -0.21 -2.69 5.88
C ASP A 52 -1.44 -1.81 6.07
N VAL A 53 -1.54 -0.74 5.29
CA VAL A 53 -2.66 0.21 5.40
C VAL A 53 -4.02 -0.42 5.08
N ALA A 54 -4.04 -1.46 4.24
CA ALA A 54 -5.27 -2.19 4.00
C ALA A 54 -5.80 -2.81 5.30
N ARG A 55 -4.87 -3.34 6.10
CA ARG A 55 -5.15 -3.92 7.41
C ARG A 55 -5.47 -2.86 8.46
N ILE A 56 -4.72 -1.76 8.53
CA ILE A 56 -5.01 -0.65 9.46
C ILE A 56 -6.46 -0.17 9.30
N ALA A 57 -6.89 0.05 8.06
CA ALA A 57 -8.25 0.48 7.79
C ALA A 57 -9.29 -0.57 8.20
N ALA A 58 -9.05 -1.84 7.88
CA ALA A 58 -9.91 -2.95 8.26
C ALA A 58 -10.07 -3.02 9.78
N ASP A 59 -8.96 -3.08 10.52
CA ASP A 59 -8.96 -3.16 11.98
C ASP A 59 -9.69 -1.97 12.61
N ARG A 60 -9.41 -0.74 12.15
CA ARG A 60 -10.05 0.46 12.73
C ARG A 60 -11.55 0.52 12.49
N VAL A 61 -12.00 0.14 11.29
CA VAL A 61 -13.43 0.13 10.99
C VAL A 61 -14.13 -0.94 11.83
N THR A 62 -13.50 -2.11 11.98
CA THR A 62 -14.00 -3.17 12.85
C THR A 62 -14.07 -2.73 14.32
N THR A 63 -12.98 -2.21 14.90
CA THR A 63 -12.97 -1.69 16.28
C THR A 63 -14.00 -0.59 16.49
N MET A 64 -14.18 0.29 15.51
CA MET A 64 -15.19 1.34 15.57
C MET A 64 -16.61 0.76 15.56
N ALA A 65 -16.86 -0.27 14.76
CA ALA A 65 -18.13 -0.98 14.77
C ALA A 65 -18.36 -1.64 16.13
N GLU A 66 -17.37 -2.37 16.65
CA GLU A 66 -17.43 -3.05 17.94
C GLU A 66 -17.74 -2.09 19.10
N THR A 67 -17.05 -0.95 19.13
CA THR A 67 -17.22 0.07 20.19
C THR A 67 -18.62 0.66 20.20
N ARG A 68 -19.27 0.74 19.03
CA ARG A 68 -20.63 1.27 18.91
C ARG A 68 -21.70 0.24 19.23
N GLY A 69 -21.38 -1.05 19.10
CA GLY A 69 -22.34 -2.14 19.14
C GLY A 69 -23.25 -2.13 17.91
N TYR A 70 -23.55 -3.32 17.39
CA TYR A 70 -24.45 -3.51 16.27
C TYR A 70 -25.09 -4.88 16.35
N ASP A 71 -26.39 -4.97 16.01
CA ASP A 71 -27.06 -6.27 15.86
C ASP A 71 -26.78 -6.87 14.47
N ALA A 72 -26.63 -6.00 13.46
CA ALA A 72 -26.27 -6.38 12.11
C ALA A 72 -25.47 -5.28 11.39
N LEU A 73 -24.53 -5.69 10.55
CA LEU A 73 -23.84 -4.83 9.58
C LEU A 73 -24.09 -5.34 8.17
N VAL A 74 -24.49 -4.42 7.28
CA VAL A 74 -24.70 -4.73 5.87
C VAL A 74 -23.47 -4.29 5.09
N VAL A 75 -22.80 -5.22 4.41
CA VAL A 75 -21.65 -4.92 3.55
C VAL A 75 -22.08 -5.12 2.11
N LEU A 76 -22.06 -4.05 1.31
CA LEU A 76 -22.40 -4.15 -0.11
C LEU A 76 -21.15 -4.53 -0.89
N LEU A 77 -21.15 -5.73 -1.43
CA LEU A 77 -20.06 -6.28 -2.22
C LEU A 77 -20.23 -5.96 -3.72
N PRO A 78 -19.12 -5.89 -4.47
CA PRO A 78 -19.16 -5.76 -5.92
C PRO A 78 -19.95 -6.87 -6.62
N ALA A 79 -20.35 -6.62 -7.86
CA ALA A 79 -21.14 -7.57 -8.65
C ALA A 79 -20.35 -8.83 -9.08
N VAL A 80 -19.03 -8.71 -9.19
CA VAL A 80 -18.15 -9.78 -9.63
C VAL A 80 -16.95 -9.92 -8.69
N GLU A 81 -16.49 -11.15 -8.48
CA GLU A 81 -15.40 -11.48 -7.57
C GLU A 81 -14.07 -10.78 -7.91
N ALA A 82 -13.79 -10.57 -9.21
CA ALA A 82 -12.61 -9.86 -9.70
C ALA A 82 -12.53 -8.40 -9.25
N GLU A 83 -13.61 -7.85 -8.70
CA GLU A 83 -13.66 -6.49 -8.18
C GLU A 83 -13.35 -6.41 -6.68
N LEU A 84 -13.34 -7.52 -5.93
CA LEU A 84 -12.98 -7.53 -4.52
C LEU A 84 -11.51 -7.17 -4.34
N THR A 85 -11.25 -6.12 -3.55
CA THR A 85 -9.87 -5.75 -3.21
C THR A 85 -9.38 -6.57 -2.02
N ARG A 86 -8.06 -6.65 -1.87
CA ARG A 86 -7.45 -7.20 -0.65
C ARG A 86 -7.96 -6.54 0.64
N ALA A 87 -8.24 -5.23 0.61
CA ALA A 87 -8.76 -4.49 1.75
C ALA A 87 -10.18 -4.92 2.12
N ASP A 88 -11.04 -5.17 1.13
CA ASP A 88 -12.41 -5.65 1.36
C ASP A 88 -12.39 -7.05 1.98
N GLY A 89 -11.51 -7.93 1.47
CA GLY A 89 -11.30 -9.26 2.06
C GLY A 89 -10.86 -9.16 3.53
N LEU A 90 -9.81 -8.38 3.83
CA LEU A 90 -9.33 -8.20 5.20
C LEU A 90 -10.42 -7.66 6.14
N LEU A 91 -11.18 -6.66 5.69
CA LEU A 91 -12.27 -6.08 6.47
C LEU A 91 -13.40 -7.07 6.74
N ILE A 92 -13.84 -7.82 5.73
CA ILE A 92 -14.89 -8.84 5.92
C ILE A 92 -14.41 -9.89 6.93
N GLY A 93 -13.16 -10.34 6.81
CA GLY A 93 -12.56 -11.30 7.73
C GLY A 93 -12.55 -10.78 9.18
N THR A 94 -12.11 -9.54 9.41
CA THR A 94 -12.06 -8.99 10.77
C THR A 94 -13.45 -8.69 11.35
N LEU A 95 -14.40 -8.22 10.53
CA LEU A 95 -15.78 -8.00 10.95
C LEU A 95 -16.49 -9.27 11.36
N VAL A 96 -16.24 -10.38 10.67
CA VAL A 96 -16.83 -11.68 11.03
C VAL A 96 -16.33 -12.16 12.38
N GLN A 97 -15.03 -12.03 12.63
CA GLN A 97 -14.44 -12.35 13.94
C GLN A 97 -15.05 -11.48 15.05
N ALA A 98 -15.17 -10.17 14.81
CA ALA A 98 -15.78 -9.23 15.74
C ALA A 98 -17.28 -9.53 15.98
N ALA A 99 -18.02 -9.82 14.93
CA ALA A 99 -19.45 -10.11 15.01
C ALA A 99 -19.73 -11.39 15.81
N ALA A 100 -18.90 -12.42 15.66
CA ALA A 100 -18.99 -13.64 16.46
C ALA A 100 -18.82 -13.36 17.97
N ALA A 101 -17.98 -12.40 18.36
CA ALA A 101 -17.80 -12.01 19.75
C ALA A 101 -18.99 -11.23 20.34
N GLN A 102 -19.86 -10.67 19.50
CA GLN A 102 -21.00 -9.83 19.89
C GLN A 102 -22.37 -10.46 19.60
N ASP A 103 -22.42 -11.70 19.10
CA ASP A 103 -23.63 -12.34 18.57
C ASP A 103 -24.34 -11.49 17.49
N ALA A 104 -23.55 -10.78 16.68
CA ALA A 104 -24.03 -9.89 15.64
C ALA A 104 -24.00 -10.56 14.26
N GLN A 105 -24.82 -10.08 13.32
CA GLN A 105 -24.87 -10.60 11.95
C GLN A 105 -24.09 -9.74 10.95
N ILE A 106 -23.30 -10.37 10.09
CA ILE A 106 -22.74 -9.73 8.89
C ILE A 106 -23.53 -10.17 7.67
N ILE A 107 -24.17 -9.22 7.01
CA ILE A 107 -24.98 -9.46 5.81
C ILE A 107 -24.21 -8.94 4.60
N LEU A 108 -23.71 -9.85 3.77
CA LEU A 108 -23.11 -9.52 2.49
C LEU A 108 -24.21 -9.33 1.45
N THR A 109 -24.18 -8.21 0.74
CA THR A 109 -25.21 -7.87 -0.25
C THR A 109 -24.57 -7.60 -1.60
N PHE A 110 -24.92 -8.41 -2.58
CA PHE A 110 -24.58 -8.24 -3.98
C PHE A 110 -25.75 -7.54 -4.68
N PRO A 111 -25.55 -6.94 -5.89
CA PRO A 111 -26.61 -6.17 -6.55
C PRO A 111 -27.96 -6.87 -6.73
N ASN A 112 -27.99 -8.21 -6.72
CA ASN A 112 -29.21 -9.00 -6.92
C ASN A 112 -29.48 -10.03 -5.80
N THR A 113 -28.63 -10.15 -4.78
CA THR A 113 -28.75 -11.18 -3.74
C THR A 113 -28.15 -10.73 -2.41
N GLY A 114 -28.75 -11.13 -1.29
CA GLY A 114 -28.18 -11.00 0.04
C GLY A 114 -27.78 -12.36 0.59
N TYR A 115 -26.64 -12.43 1.26
CA TYR A 115 -26.14 -13.60 1.96
C TYR A 115 -25.75 -13.20 3.38
N ALA A 116 -26.49 -13.69 4.38
CA ALA A 116 -26.08 -13.58 5.77
C ALA A 116 -24.97 -14.60 6.02
N LEU A 117 -23.81 -14.13 6.46
CA LEU A 117 -22.73 -15.04 6.86
C LEU A 117 -23.18 -15.80 8.11
N PRO A 118 -23.03 -17.13 8.15
CA PRO A 118 -23.36 -17.91 9.34
C PRO A 118 -22.49 -17.46 10.51
N SER A 119 -23.08 -17.37 11.70
CA SER A 119 -22.40 -16.92 12.94
C SER A 119 -21.22 -17.81 13.34
N GLU A 120 -21.18 -19.05 12.85
CA GLU A 120 -20.11 -20.02 13.05
C GLU A 120 -18.99 -19.98 12.00
N TRP A 121 -19.00 -19.03 11.07
CA TRP A 121 -17.94 -18.90 10.06
C TRP A 121 -16.63 -18.42 10.69
N THR A 122 -15.76 -19.37 11.02
CA THR A 122 -14.38 -19.13 11.51
C THR A 122 -13.33 -19.25 10.40
N GLY A 123 -13.77 -19.51 9.16
CA GLY A 123 -12.89 -19.81 8.03
C GLY A 123 -12.12 -18.59 7.56
N GLY A 124 -10.78 -18.66 7.61
CA GLY A 124 -9.93 -17.71 6.90
C GLY A 124 -10.28 -17.69 5.41
N LEU A 125 -10.26 -16.49 4.80
CA LEU A 125 -10.47 -16.25 3.37
C LEU A 125 -9.57 -17.07 2.44
N GLU A 126 -8.55 -17.75 2.97
CA GLU A 126 -7.67 -18.65 2.24
C GLU A 126 -8.41 -19.78 1.50
N SER A 127 -9.58 -20.23 2.00
CA SER A 127 -10.34 -21.34 1.39
C SER A 127 -11.26 -20.95 0.22
N VAL A 128 -11.47 -19.65 -0.03
CA VAL A 128 -12.40 -19.16 -1.07
C VAL A 128 -11.64 -18.75 -2.35
N TYR A 129 -10.31 -18.65 -2.31
CA TYR A 129 -9.49 -18.04 -3.35
C TYR A 129 -8.54 -19.02 -4.08
N GLU A 130 -9.02 -20.19 -4.50
CA GLU A 130 -8.35 -20.92 -5.59
C GLU A 130 -9.02 -20.57 -6.93
N PRO A 131 -8.37 -19.78 -7.80
CA PRO A 131 -8.98 -19.29 -9.03
C PRO A 131 -9.08 -20.43 -10.04
N ASN A 132 -10.25 -21.03 -10.17
CA ASN A 132 -10.59 -21.80 -11.36
C ASN A 132 -10.94 -20.80 -12.47
N ILE A 133 -9.92 -20.31 -13.17
CA ILE A 133 -10.05 -19.37 -14.29
C ILE A 133 -10.71 -20.09 -15.47
N GLN A 134 -12.03 -20.12 -15.47
CA GLN A 134 -12.83 -20.22 -16.67
C GLN A 134 -14.14 -19.50 -16.39
N HIS A 135 -14.32 -18.23 -16.78
CA HIS A 135 -15.61 -17.73 -17.26
C HIS A 135 -15.52 -16.37 -17.95
N ARG A 136 -16.51 -16.19 -18.83
CA ARG A 136 -16.59 -15.26 -19.94
C ARG A 136 -16.92 -13.84 -19.47
N CYS A 137 -16.31 -12.86 -20.12
CA CYS A 137 -16.60 -11.43 -19.96
C CYS A 137 -18.08 -11.13 -20.32
N PRO A 138 -18.87 -10.45 -19.48
CA PRO A 138 -20.21 -9.97 -19.87
C PRO A 138 -20.07 -8.92 -20.98
N ALA A 139 -20.93 -9.00 -21.98
CA ALA A 139 -20.92 -8.11 -23.14
C ALA A 139 -20.92 -6.62 -22.74
N ALA A 140 -20.10 -5.82 -23.42
CA ALA A 140 -19.92 -4.41 -23.12
C ALA A 140 -21.21 -3.59 -23.19
N LEU A 141 -21.52 -2.87 -22.10
CA LEU A 141 -22.60 -1.91 -22.05
C LEU A 141 -22.30 -0.70 -22.97
N PRO A 142 -23.26 -0.23 -23.77
CA PRO A 142 -23.10 0.96 -24.61
C PRO A 142 -22.72 2.24 -23.83
N PRO A 143 -22.01 3.20 -24.46
CA PRO A 143 -21.67 4.48 -23.85
C PRO A 143 -22.90 5.27 -23.36
N GLY A 144 -22.87 5.73 -22.10
CA GLY A 144 -23.90 6.61 -21.52
C GLY A 144 -25.00 5.90 -20.73
N LEU A 145 -24.85 4.59 -20.46
CA LEU A 145 -25.68 3.86 -19.51
C LEU A 145 -25.08 3.96 -18.11
N ILE A 146 -25.94 4.23 -17.12
CA ILE A 146 -25.55 4.29 -15.71
C ILE A 146 -26.35 3.23 -14.94
N PRO A 147 -25.70 2.41 -14.09
CA PRO A 147 -26.41 1.48 -13.22
C PRO A 147 -27.34 2.24 -12.26
N GLU A 148 -28.52 1.68 -12.00
CA GLU A 148 -29.59 2.29 -11.19
C GLU A 148 -29.11 2.78 -9.80
N GLY A 149 -28.17 2.08 -9.18
CA GLY A 149 -27.61 2.43 -7.86
C GLY A 149 -26.59 3.58 -7.84
N LEU A 150 -26.22 4.16 -8.98
CA LEU A 150 -25.19 5.21 -9.06
C LEU A 150 -25.76 6.63 -8.92
N LEU A 151 -27.01 6.84 -9.34
CA LEU A 151 -27.63 8.16 -9.39
C LEU A 151 -27.69 8.85 -8.01
N PRO A 152 -28.06 8.17 -6.92
CA PRO A 152 -28.05 8.75 -5.58
C PRO A 152 -26.64 9.14 -5.11
N LYS A 153 -25.61 8.38 -5.53
CA LYS A 153 -24.20 8.63 -5.15
C LYS A 153 -23.62 9.86 -5.84
N LEU A 154 -24.04 10.14 -7.07
CA LEU A 154 -23.68 11.36 -7.79
C LEU A 154 -24.39 12.60 -7.22
N ALA A 155 -25.62 12.44 -6.72
CA ALA A 155 -26.36 13.52 -6.07
C ALA A 155 -25.73 13.98 -4.74
N LEU A 156 -25.03 13.07 -4.03
CA LEU A 156 -24.28 13.39 -2.80
C LEU A 156 -23.09 14.34 -3.03
N LEU A 157 -22.69 14.57 -4.28
CA LEU A 157 -21.60 15.49 -4.64
C LEU A 157 -22.09 16.94 -4.88
N GLY A 158 -23.33 17.26 -4.52
CA GLY A 158 -23.87 18.63 -4.61
C GLY A 158 -24.30 19.07 -6.01
N TYR A 159 -24.31 18.16 -6.98
CA TYR A 159 -24.79 18.43 -8.33
C TYR A 159 -26.27 18.09 -8.46
N THR A 160 -27.09 19.07 -8.87
CA THR A 160 -28.45 18.82 -9.38
C THR A 160 -28.34 18.09 -10.72
N MET A 161 -28.31 16.75 -10.66
CA MET A 161 -28.38 15.92 -11.85
C MET A 161 -29.83 15.89 -12.36
N PRO A 162 -30.05 16.09 -13.68
CA PRO A 162 -31.39 15.95 -14.25
C PRO A 162 -31.85 14.49 -14.16
N THR A 163 -33.16 14.30 -13.99
CA THR A 163 -33.78 12.98 -13.93
C THR A 163 -33.45 12.18 -15.21
N PRO A 164 -32.81 10.99 -15.10
CA PRO A 164 -32.49 10.16 -16.25
C PRO A 164 -33.78 9.57 -16.85
N CYS A 165 -33.72 9.23 -18.14
CA CYS A 165 -34.76 8.44 -18.78
C CYS A 165 -34.56 6.97 -18.40
N VAL A 166 -35.58 6.32 -17.84
CA VAL A 166 -35.53 4.88 -17.51
C VAL A 166 -35.97 4.09 -18.74
N ALA A 167 -35.09 3.22 -19.24
CA ALA A 167 -35.42 2.27 -20.30
C ALA A 167 -36.31 1.13 -19.76
N PRO A 168 -37.04 0.40 -20.62
CA PRO A 168 -37.96 -0.67 -20.19
C PRO A 168 -37.31 -1.82 -19.39
N ASN A 169 -35.99 -1.97 -19.48
CA ASN A 169 -35.20 -2.95 -18.72
C ASN A 169 -34.62 -2.38 -17.41
N GLY A 170 -35.11 -1.23 -16.94
CA GLY A 170 -34.65 -0.57 -15.71
C GLY A 170 -33.38 0.25 -15.86
N VAL A 171 -32.69 0.20 -17.01
CA VAL A 171 -31.44 0.92 -17.23
C VAL A 171 -31.71 2.42 -17.37
N GLN A 172 -30.96 3.23 -16.61
CA GLN A 172 -31.10 4.68 -16.63
C GLN A 172 -30.17 5.32 -17.66
N ILE A 173 -30.72 6.19 -18.51
CA ILE A 173 -30.05 6.84 -19.63
C ILE A 173 -30.08 8.36 -19.43
N LEU A 174 -28.90 8.98 -19.33
CA LEU A 174 -28.81 10.45 -19.31
C LEU A 174 -29.09 11.04 -20.70
N ALA A 175 -29.81 12.17 -20.76
CA ALA A 175 -30.09 12.83 -22.04
C ALA A 175 -28.80 13.39 -22.69
N PRO A 176 -28.67 13.34 -24.05
CA PRO A 176 -27.43 13.67 -24.77
C PRO A 176 -26.76 14.99 -24.40
N LYS A 177 -27.55 16.05 -24.15
CA LYS A 177 -27.06 17.39 -23.78
C LYS A 177 -26.34 17.46 -22.43
N TYR A 178 -26.59 16.51 -21.54
CA TYR A 178 -25.90 16.40 -20.24
C TYR A 178 -24.73 15.43 -20.26
N ARG A 179 -24.55 14.71 -21.37
CA ARG A 179 -23.44 13.77 -21.50
C ARG A 179 -22.10 14.50 -21.53
N PHE A 180 -22.03 15.75 -22.02
CA PHE A 180 -20.76 16.50 -22.21
C PHE A 180 -20.90 18.03 -22.26
N ALA A 181 -21.68 18.66 -21.38
CA ALA A 181 -21.73 20.13 -21.34
C ALA A 181 -20.46 20.72 -20.69
N LYS A 182 -19.41 20.93 -21.50
CA LYS A 182 -18.27 21.87 -21.32
C LYS A 182 -17.80 22.15 -19.87
N GLY A 183 -17.53 21.12 -19.08
CA GLY A 183 -16.95 21.25 -17.75
C GLY A 183 -15.84 20.24 -17.50
N PRO A 184 -14.57 20.65 -17.25
CA PRO A 184 -13.50 19.72 -16.87
C PRO A 184 -13.74 19.02 -15.52
N ALA A 185 -14.68 19.50 -14.70
CA ALA A 185 -14.90 19.01 -13.34
C ALA A 185 -15.66 17.68 -13.23
N ILE A 186 -16.55 17.35 -14.18
CA ILE A 186 -17.39 16.14 -14.10
C ILE A 186 -16.65 14.89 -14.62
N SER A 187 -15.81 15.05 -15.66
CA SER A 187 -15.00 13.94 -16.18
C SER A 187 -13.97 13.44 -15.18
N ASP A 188 -13.43 14.33 -14.35
CA ASP A 188 -12.36 14.01 -13.42
C ASP A 188 -12.88 13.31 -12.18
N ALA A 189 -14.01 13.77 -11.66
CA ALA A 189 -14.72 13.12 -10.57
C ALA A 189 -15.24 11.72 -10.98
N LEU A 190 -15.65 11.51 -12.23
CA LEU A 190 -16.15 10.21 -12.70
C LEU A 190 -15.05 9.23 -13.10
N ALA A 191 -13.92 9.69 -13.63
CA ALA A 191 -12.88 8.81 -14.17
C ALA A 191 -12.20 7.96 -13.10
N ALA A 192 -11.87 8.51 -11.93
CA ALA A 192 -11.30 7.75 -10.82
C ALA A 192 -12.25 6.65 -10.31
N TYR A 193 -13.57 6.87 -10.36
CA TYR A 193 -14.55 5.84 -10.02
C TYR A 193 -14.71 4.81 -11.14
N ALA A 194 -14.75 5.24 -12.40
CA ALA A 194 -15.04 4.41 -13.55
C ALA A 194 -13.99 3.29 -13.80
N VAL A 195 -12.71 3.56 -13.52
CA VAL A 195 -11.62 2.56 -13.63
C VAL A 195 -11.72 1.51 -12.52
N HIS A 196 -12.21 1.93 -11.35
CA HIS A 196 -12.20 1.08 -10.18
C HIS A 196 -13.30 0.00 -10.19
N TRP A 197 -14.31 0.15 -11.04
CA TRP A 197 -15.45 -0.76 -11.14
C TRP A 197 -15.48 -1.51 -12.49
N ASP A 198 -14.37 -1.51 -13.22
CA ASP A 198 -14.23 -2.09 -14.57
C ASP A 198 -15.46 -1.85 -15.46
N TRP A 199 -16.02 -0.63 -15.40
CA TRP A 199 -17.28 -0.33 -16.08
C TRP A 199 -17.05 -0.49 -17.56
N VAL A 200 -17.88 -1.28 -18.22
CA VAL A 200 -17.73 -1.52 -19.66
C VAL A 200 -18.06 -0.28 -20.53
N GLY A 201 -18.50 0.82 -19.89
CA GLY A 201 -18.50 2.18 -20.45
C GLY A 201 -17.27 3.04 -20.07
N ALA A 202 -16.54 2.80 -18.98
CA ALA A 202 -15.35 3.58 -18.62
C ALA A 202 -14.22 3.62 -19.67
N PRO A 203 -14.01 2.57 -20.50
CA PRO A 203 -13.04 2.65 -21.57
C PRO A 203 -13.22 3.91 -22.40
N PHE A 204 -14.43 4.40 -22.69
CA PHE A 204 -14.54 5.60 -23.53
C PHE A 204 -14.05 6.90 -22.87
N VAL A 205 -14.13 7.02 -21.53
CA VAL A 205 -13.67 8.22 -20.79
C VAL A 205 -12.16 8.19 -20.64
N LEU A 206 -11.61 7.04 -20.21
CA LEU A 206 -10.17 6.86 -20.05
C LEU A 206 -9.46 6.79 -21.41
N ASN A 207 -10.01 6.08 -22.40
CA ASN A 207 -9.39 5.93 -23.74
C ASN A 207 -9.17 7.26 -24.44
N ARG A 208 -9.88 8.33 -24.02
CA ARG A 208 -9.69 9.69 -24.54
C ARG A 208 -8.83 10.57 -23.65
N MET A 209 -8.46 10.10 -22.46
CA MET A 209 -7.57 10.81 -21.55
C MET A 209 -6.12 10.49 -21.87
N PRO A 210 -5.23 11.49 -21.79
CA PRO A 210 -3.80 11.25 -21.95
C PRO A 210 -3.26 10.43 -20.77
N ALA A 211 -2.23 9.62 -21.02
CA ALA A 211 -1.55 8.75 -20.06
C ALA A 211 -1.26 9.46 -18.73
N GLN A 212 -0.82 10.71 -18.76
CA GLN A 212 -0.48 11.47 -17.56
C GLN A 212 -1.69 11.74 -16.65
N ARG A 213 -2.89 11.92 -17.22
CA ARG A 213 -4.10 12.15 -16.42
C ARG A 213 -4.54 10.87 -15.72
N VAL A 214 -4.49 9.73 -16.44
CA VAL A 214 -4.77 8.42 -15.84
C VAL A 214 -3.75 8.08 -14.74
N ALA A 215 -2.48 8.40 -14.95
CA ALA A 215 -1.44 8.26 -13.94
C ALA A 215 -1.66 9.15 -12.70
N ARG A 216 -2.21 10.37 -12.85
CA ARG A 216 -2.62 11.19 -11.70
C ARG A 216 -3.72 10.52 -10.88
N TYR A 217 -4.70 9.89 -11.53
CA TYR A 217 -5.70 9.11 -10.80
C TYR A 217 -5.08 7.92 -10.06
N ALA A 218 -4.04 7.29 -10.62
CA ALA A 218 -3.32 6.24 -9.90
C ALA A 218 -2.70 6.76 -8.60
N TRP A 219 -2.10 7.95 -8.63
CA TRP A 219 -1.60 8.63 -7.45
C TRP A 219 -2.69 8.99 -6.44
N GLU A 220 -3.82 9.51 -6.92
CA GLU A 220 -4.96 9.81 -6.06
C GLU A 220 -5.53 8.54 -5.41
N ALA A 221 -5.61 7.44 -6.14
CA ALA A 221 -5.99 6.14 -5.61
C ALA A 221 -5.00 5.66 -4.53
N LEU A 222 -3.69 5.82 -4.78
CA LEU A 222 -2.66 5.48 -3.81
C LEU A 222 -2.72 6.37 -2.56
N ALA A 223 -2.94 7.68 -2.70
CA ALA A 223 -3.15 8.60 -1.58
C ALA A 223 -4.42 8.27 -0.79
N ALA A 224 -5.47 7.80 -1.48
CA ALA A 224 -6.66 7.22 -0.88
C ALA A 224 -6.42 5.79 -0.33
N ARG A 225 -5.17 5.32 -0.37
CA ARG A 225 -4.66 4.06 0.18
C ARG A 225 -5.12 2.79 -0.56
N ASP A 226 -5.56 2.90 -1.82
CA ASP A 226 -5.80 1.75 -2.70
C ASP A 226 -4.59 1.41 -3.54
N ALA A 227 -3.67 0.70 -2.93
CA ALA A 227 -2.51 0.09 -3.57
C ALA A 227 -2.84 -0.64 -4.89
N GLU A 228 -3.86 -1.51 -4.86
CA GLU A 228 -4.20 -2.43 -5.94
C GLU A 228 -4.88 -1.69 -7.09
N PHE A 229 -5.84 -0.82 -6.76
CA PHE A 229 -6.47 0.02 -7.75
C PHE A 229 -5.49 1.03 -8.36
N ALA A 230 -4.60 1.61 -7.55
CA ALA A 230 -3.52 2.45 -8.05
C ALA A 230 -2.64 1.69 -9.07
N THR A 231 -2.31 0.42 -8.79
CA THR A 231 -1.54 -0.42 -9.74
C THR A 231 -2.32 -0.62 -11.03
N ARG A 232 -3.62 -0.96 -10.95
CA ARG A 232 -4.47 -1.13 -12.14
C ARG A 232 -4.53 0.15 -12.98
N LEU A 233 -4.77 1.30 -12.35
CA LEU A 233 -4.80 2.61 -13.00
C LEU A 233 -3.46 2.95 -13.66
N ALA A 234 -2.36 2.73 -12.97
CA ALA A 234 -1.03 3.03 -13.49
C ALA A 234 -0.66 2.10 -14.66
N SER A 235 -1.05 0.83 -14.60
CA SER A 235 -0.90 -0.11 -15.73
C SER A 235 -1.75 0.32 -16.92
N GLN A 236 -3.01 0.71 -16.69
CA GLN A 236 -3.90 1.22 -17.74
C GLN A 236 -3.33 2.50 -18.37
N ALA A 237 -2.77 3.41 -17.58
CA ALA A 237 -2.13 4.65 -18.07
C ALA A 237 -1.09 4.40 -19.18
N LEU A 238 -0.39 3.25 -19.16
CA LEU A 238 0.59 2.88 -20.19
C LEU A 238 -0.04 2.52 -21.55
N LEU A 239 -1.34 2.19 -21.57
CA LEU A 239 -2.09 1.86 -22.78
C LEU A 239 -2.63 3.11 -23.49
N HIS A 240 -2.65 4.27 -22.82
CA HIS A 240 -3.18 5.53 -23.37
C HIS A 240 -2.13 6.35 -24.15
N ASP A 241 -2.60 7.23 -25.03
CA ASP A 241 -1.75 8.19 -25.75
C ASP A 241 -1.18 9.27 -24.83
N GLY A 242 -0.06 9.88 -25.19
CA GLY A 242 0.60 10.93 -24.41
C GLY A 242 1.99 10.53 -23.91
N ASP A 243 2.55 11.33 -22.98
CA ASP A 243 3.86 11.03 -22.40
C ASP A 243 3.70 9.97 -21.29
N LYS A 244 4.20 8.78 -21.62
CA LYS A 244 4.15 7.58 -20.78
C LYS A 244 5.23 7.54 -19.70
N SER A 245 6.20 8.47 -19.70
CA SER A 245 7.26 8.54 -18.69
C SER A 245 6.66 8.69 -17.28
N PHE A 246 5.71 9.62 -17.13
CA PHE A 246 5.03 9.82 -15.85
C PHE A 246 4.19 8.60 -15.45
N ALA A 247 3.52 7.94 -16.39
CA ALA A 247 2.75 6.72 -16.13
C ALA A 247 3.64 5.54 -15.67
N ARG A 248 4.78 5.31 -16.33
CA ARG A 248 5.74 4.26 -15.94
C ARG A 248 6.34 4.51 -14.57
N THR A 249 6.74 5.75 -14.35
CA THR A 249 7.25 6.22 -13.07
C THR A 249 6.24 5.97 -11.95
N THR A 250 4.98 6.33 -12.19
CA THR A 250 3.87 6.10 -11.27
C THR A 250 3.67 4.62 -10.96
N LEU A 251 3.62 3.77 -12.01
CA LEU A 251 3.47 2.33 -11.86
C LEU A 251 4.61 1.71 -11.04
N GLY A 252 5.86 2.08 -11.37
CA GLY A 252 7.03 1.58 -10.65
C GLY A 252 6.98 1.92 -9.16
N THR A 253 6.65 3.17 -8.81
CA THR A 253 6.51 3.56 -7.41
C THR A 253 5.38 2.84 -6.69
N ILE A 254 4.23 2.66 -7.33
CA ILE A 254 3.13 1.91 -6.71
C ILE A 254 3.55 0.45 -6.49
N HIS A 255 4.30 -0.17 -7.42
CA HIS A 255 4.84 -1.51 -7.21
C HIS A 255 5.81 -1.59 -6.03
N ILE A 256 6.66 -0.57 -5.84
CA ILE A 256 7.53 -0.46 -4.66
C ILE A 256 6.71 -0.49 -3.38
N ILE A 257 5.71 0.40 -3.29
CA ILE A 257 4.86 0.53 -2.11
C ILE A 257 4.09 -0.77 -1.84
N ASN A 258 3.62 -1.41 -2.90
CA ASN A 258 2.89 -2.68 -2.84
C ASN A 258 3.79 -3.90 -2.66
N GLN A 259 5.11 -3.72 -2.64
CA GLN A 259 6.11 -4.79 -2.57
C GLN A 259 6.01 -5.79 -3.73
N ALA A 260 5.46 -5.35 -4.86
CA ALA A 260 5.34 -6.08 -6.12
C ALA A 260 6.67 -6.02 -6.90
N TYR A 261 7.74 -6.51 -6.26
CA TYR A 261 9.11 -6.33 -6.76
C TYR A 261 9.40 -7.14 -8.02
N SER A 262 8.73 -8.28 -8.19
CA SER A 262 8.84 -9.09 -9.40
C SER A 262 8.24 -8.36 -10.60
N GLU A 263 7.09 -7.71 -10.41
CA GLU A 263 6.44 -6.89 -11.42
C GLU A 263 7.29 -5.67 -11.76
N LEU A 264 7.87 -5.02 -10.75
CA LEU A 264 8.83 -3.94 -10.90
C LEU A 264 10.10 -4.37 -11.67
N ALA A 265 10.62 -5.58 -11.41
CA ALA A 265 11.80 -6.11 -12.09
C ALA A 265 11.58 -6.39 -13.59
N ASN A 266 10.32 -6.39 -14.04
CA ASN A 266 9.93 -6.63 -15.43
C ASN A 266 9.51 -5.33 -16.15
N THR A 267 9.63 -4.16 -15.52
CA THR A 267 9.29 -2.90 -16.17
C THR A 267 10.32 -2.57 -17.26
N ASN A 268 9.85 -2.42 -18.50
CA ASN A 268 10.68 -2.01 -19.63
C ASN A 268 10.48 -0.52 -19.91
N GLY A 269 11.52 0.27 -19.69
CA GLY A 269 11.52 1.70 -19.94
C GLY A 269 12.92 2.24 -20.19
N ALA A 270 12.99 3.36 -20.93
CA ALA A 270 14.25 3.95 -21.38
C ALA A 270 14.66 5.18 -20.55
N THR A 271 13.81 5.65 -19.64
CA THR A 271 14.10 6.83 -18.83
C THR A 271 14.98 6.47 -17.63
N GLU A 272 15.67 7.46 -17.06
CA GLU A 272 16.46 7.25 -15.84
C GLU A 272 15.62 6.73 -14.69
N THR A 273 14.41 7.27 -14.51
CA THR A 273 13.47 6.77 -13.49
C THR A 273 13.05 5.33 -13.76
N ASP A 274 12.87 4.92 -15.02
CA ASP A 274 12.59 3.53 -15.36
C ASP A 274 13.77 2.61 -15.02
N LYS A 275 15.01 3.03 -15.32
CA LYS A 275 16.22 2.27 -14.96
C LYS A 275 16.34 2.12 -13.44
N ILE A 276 16.07 3.19 -12.69
CA ILE A 276 16.09 3.18 -11.22
C ILE A 276 15.05 2.21 -10.67
N ASN A 277 13.81 2.29 -11.16
CA ASN A 277 12.72 1.39 -10.78
C ASN A 277 13.06 -0.07 -11.12
N LEU A 278 13.56 -0.32 -12.33
CA LEU A 278 14.01 -1.64 -12.77
C LEU A 278 15.13 -2.20 -11.90
N ALA A 279 16.17 -1.41 -11.63
CA ALA A 279 17.30 -1.80 -10.78
C ALA A 279 16.84 -2.11 -9.35
N TRP A 280 15.89 -1.34 -8.82
CA TRP A 280 15.31 -1.60 -7.52
C TRP A 280 14.48 -2.89 -7.51
N GLY A 281 13.62 -3.09 -8.51
CA GLY A 281 12.86 -4.32 -8.71
C GLY A 281 13.76 -5.54 -8.75
N LYS A 282 14.80 -5.51 -9.58
CA LYS A 282 15.81 -6.58 -9.68
C LYS A 282 16.52 -6.84 -8.35
N THR A 283 16.94 -5.79 -7.63
CA THR A 283 17.59 -5.92 -6.31
C THR A 283 16.71 -6.69 -5.32
N LEU A 284 15.42 -6.33 -5.26
CA LEU A 284 14.48 -6.88 -4.29
C LEU A 284 13.87 -8.23 -4.73
N ALA A 285 13.77 -8.48 -6.03
CA ALA A 285 13.41 -9.76 -6.62
C ALA A 285 14.54 -10.80 -6.54
N GLY A 286 15.78 -10.36 -6.27
CA GLY A 286 16.95 -11.24 -6.08
C GLY A 286 17.87 -11.38 -7.29
N ASP A 287 17.58 -10.70 -8.40
CA ASP A 287 18.50 -10.59 -9.56
C ASP A 287 19.51 -9.46 -9.34
N VAL A 288 20.39 -9.67 -8.37
CA VAL A 288 21.26 -8.62 -7.84
C VAL A 288 22.35 -8.21 -8.84
N SER A 289 22.88 -9.15 -9.62
CA SER A 289 23.88 -8.86 -10.65
C SER A 289 23.32 -7.96 -11.74
N ALA A 290 22.11 -8.25 -12.24
CA ALA A 290 21.48 -7.39 -13.24
C ALA A 290 21.08 -6.02 -12.66
N ALA A 291 20.77 -5.95 -11.37
CA ALA A 291 20.51 -4.67 -10.70
C ALA A 291 21.74 -3.77 -10.68
N ILE A 292 22.92 -4.31 -10.31
CA ILE A 292 24.18 -3.55 -10.28
C ILE A 292 24.52 -2.99 -11.66
N GLU A 293 24.40 -3.79 -12.73
CA GLU A 293 24.62 -3.32 -14.09
C GLU A 293 23.63 -2.22 -14.49
N THR A 294 22.37 -2.36 -14.07
CA THR A 294 21.36 -1.32 -14.34
C THR A 294 21.72 -0.02 -13.62
N PHE A 295 22.15 -0.08 -12.34
CA PHE A 295 22.57 1.10 -11.57
C PHE A 295 23.80 1.82 -12.13
N LYS A 296 24.76 1.10 -12.70
CA LYS A 296 25.94 1.72 -13.36
C LYS A 296 25.57 2.65 -14.50
N THR A 297 24.44 2.40 -15.15
CA THR A 297 23.94 3.18 -16.29
C THR A 297 22.90 4.24 -15.90
N ALA A 298 22.59 4.37 -14.61
CA ALA A 298 21.62 5.31 -14.10
C ALA A 298 22.30 6.63 -13.71
N GLU A 299 21.83 7.75 -14.27
CA GLU A 299 22.34 9.10 -13.99
C GLU A 299 21.35 9.88 -13.11
N PRO A 300 21.69 10.16 -11.83
CA PRO A 300 20.77 10.86 -10.94
C PRO A 300 20.57 12.32 -11.35
N GLN A 301 19.32 12.78 -11.30
CA GLN A 301 18.94 14.15 -11.68
C GLN A 301 19.37 15.22 -10.66
N ASN A 302 19.65 14.82 -9.40
CA ASN A 302 20.14 15.71 -8.35
C ASN A 302 20.92 14.93 -7.29
N ALA A 303 21.67 15.66 -6.44
CA ALA A 303 22.54 15.07 -5.42
C ALA A 303 21.79 14.15 -4.43
N VAL A 304 20.62 14.57 -3.95
CA VAL A 304 19.82 13.80 -2.98
C VAL A 304 19.33 12.48 -3.59
N LEU A 305 18.81 12.52 -4.83
CA LEU A 305 18.44 11.33 -5.58
C LEU A 305 19.67 10.45 -5.82
N GLY A 306 20.83 11.04 -6.12
CA GLY A 306 22.10 10.34 -6.24
C GLY A 306 22.47 9.56 -4.98
N LEU A 307 22.25 10.13 -3.79
CA LEU A 307 22.47 9.43 -2.52
C LEU A 307 21.49 8.26 -2.32
N TYR A 308 20.21 8.42 -2.66
CA TYR A 308 19.26 7.29 -2.66
C TYR A 308 19.71 6.16 -3.59
N LEU A 309 20.16 6.49 -4.81
CA LEU A 309 20.64 5.48 -5.75
C LEU A 309 21.87 4.75 -5.21
N ARG A 310 22.86 5.50 -4.69
CA ARG A 310 24.04 4.90 -4.05
C ARG A 310 23.66 3.97 -2.91
N ASN A 311 22.67 4.34 -2.11
CA ASN A 311 22.21 3.53 -0.99
C ASN A 311 21.60 2.19 -1.45
N ILE A 312 20.79 2.20 -2.52
CA ILE A 312 20.21 0.97 -3.10
C ILE A 312 21.30 0.15 -3.81
N THR A 313 22.24 0.80 -4.51
CA THR A 313 23.40 0.13 -5.11
C THR A 313 24.25 -0.58 -4.06
N ALA A 314 24.50 0.07 -2.91
CA ALA A 314 25.21 -0.54 -1.79
C ALA A 314 24.46 -1.76 -1.22
N LEU A 315 23.13 -1.69 -1.12
CA LEU A 315 22.30 -2.86 -0.76
C LEU A 315 22.42 -3.98 -1.80
N ALA A 316 22.46 -3.66 -3.09
CA ALA A 316 22.70 -4.65 -4.14
C ALA A 316 24.09 -5.29 -3.99
N HIS A 317 25.16 -4.52 -3.83
CA HIS A 317 26.49 -5.07 -3.56
C HIS A 317 26.50 -5.99 -2.33
N PHE A 318 25.84 -5.60 -1.25
CA PHE A 318 25.73 -6.43 -0.05
C PHE A 318 25.02 -7.76 -0.33
N ARG A 319 23.86 -7.73 -1.01
CA ARG A 319 23.11 -8.94 -1.38
C ARG A 319 23.87 -9.84 -2.35
N ASN A 320 24.79 -9.28 -3.15
CA ASN A 320 25.65 -10.03 -4.05
C ASN A 320 26.92 -10.59 -3.36
N GLY A 321 27.07 -10.40 -2.05
CA GLY A 321 28.27 -10.80 -1.30
C GLY A 321 29.46 -9.86 -1.42
N ASN A 322 29.35 -8.74 -2.15
CA ASN A 322 30.40 -7.73 -2.32
C ASN A 322 30.43 -6.74 -1.15
N LYS A 323 30.68 -7.24 0.07
CA LYS A 323 30.58 -6.47 1.32
C LYS A 323 31.50 -5.25 1.36
N ALA A 324 32.72 -5.37 0.83
CA ALA A 324 33.70 -4.28 0.80
C ALA A 324 33.19 -3.07 -0.01
N GLU A 325 32.60 -3.31 -1.18
CA GLU A 325 32.03 -2.22 -1.99
C GLU A 325 30.76 -1.64 -1.35
N ALA A 326 29.94 -2.49 -0.72
CA ALA A 326 28.80 -2.02 0.04
C ALA A 326 29.22 -1.06 1.16
N TRP A 327 30.24 -1.44 1.95
CA TRP A 327 30.78 -0.58 3.01
C TRP A 327 31.33 0.75 2.50
N LYS A 328 32.14 0.70 1.44
CA LYS A 328 32.71 1.88 0.81
C LYS A 328 31.59 2.85 0.40
N LEU A 329 30.58 2.36 -0.30
CA LEU A 329 29.44 3.18 -0.72
C LEU A 329 28.67 3.77 0.47
N GLN A 330 28.40 3.01 1.54
CA GLN A 330 27.70 3.56 2.71
C GLN A 330 28.50 4.64 3.45
N HIS A 331 29.83 4.52 3.51
CA HIS A 331 30.69 5.56 4.09
C HIS A 331 30.73 6.81 3.21
N GLU A 332 30.86 6.66 1.89
CA GLU A 332 30.77 7.80 0.97
C GLU A 332 29.42 8.53 1.08
N ILE A 333 28.32 7.78 1.26
CA ILE A 333 26.99 8.37 1.50
C ILE A 333 26.99 9.13 2.83
N GLN A 334 27.55 8.54 3.89
CA GLN A 334 27.60 9.17 5.22
C GLN A 334 28.38 10.50 5.20
N GLU A 335 29.51 10.54 4.48
CA GLU A 335 30.30 11.75 4.28
C GLU A 335 29.50 12.82 3.54
N GLN A 336 28.91 12.47 2.39
CA GLN A 336 28.12 13.40 1.59
C GLN A 336 26.86 13.88 2.30
N LEU A 337 26.26 13.07 3.18
CA LEU A 337 25.15 13.50 4.03
C LEU A 337 25.55 14.58 5.03
N GLY A 338 26.79 14.55 5.52
CA GLY A 338 27.34 15.58 6.40
C GLY A 338 27.55 16.94 5.71
N GLU A 339 27.67 16.94 4.39
CA GLU A 339 27.83 18.14 3.56
C GLU A 339 26.48 18.79 3.19
N LEU A 340 25.37 18.06 3.31
CA LEU A 340 24.03 18.60 3.05
C LEU A 340 23.59 19.56 4.16
N VAL A 341 23.11 20.75 3.77
CA VAL A 341 22.57 21.75 4.69
C VAL A 341 21.14 22.13 4.28
N PRO A 342 20.09 21.72 5.03
CA PRO A 342 20.14 20.82 6.18
C PRO A 342 20.39 19.37 5.77
N ALA A 343 21.00 18.59 6.68
CA ALA A 343 21.14 17.14 6.50
C ALA A 343 19.75 16.50 6.38
N SER A 344 19.62 15.48 5.53
CA SER A 344 18.36 14.75 5.34
C SER A 344 18.19 13.68 6.44
N PRO A 345 17.29 13.85 7.42
CA PRO A 345 17.14 12.90 8.52
C PRO A 345 16.71 11.52 8.02
N HIS A 346 15.91 11.50 6.95
CA HIS A 346 15.43 10.26 6.35
C HIS A 346 16.55 9.47 5.65
N LEU A 347 17.45 10.14 4.91
CA LEU A 347 18.60 9.45 4.33
C LEU A 347 19.58 8.97 5.40
N SER A 348 19.81 9.77 6.45
CA SER A 348 20.60 9.32 7.61
C SER A 348 20.01 8.08 8.27
N PHE A 349 18.68 8.04 8.46
CA PHE A 349 17.98 6.87 8.97
C PHE A 349 18.23 5.62 8.11
N ILE A 350 18.03 5.71 6.79
CA ILE A 350 18.24 4.57 5.88
C ILE A 350 19.71 4.14 5.85
N ASN A 351 20.63 5.08 5.75
CA ASN A 351 22.06 4.82 5.69
C ASN A 351 22.53 4.06 6.93
N ASN A 352 22.17 4.57 8.12
CA ASN A 352 22.51 3.95 9.39
C ASN A 352 21.94 2.53 9.52
N LEU A 353 20.68 2.28 9.10
CA LEU A 353 20.12 0.93 9.10
C LEU A 353 20.84 -0.02 8.14
N ASN A 354 21.30 0.46 6.98
CA ASN A 354 22.06 -0.36 6.05
C ASN A 354 23.48 -0.66 6.55
N MET A 355 24.17 0.34 7.12
CA MET A 355 25.47 0.14 7.77
C MET A 355 25.35 -0.83 8.96
N SER A 356 24.27 -0.75 9.74
CA SER A 356 24.03 -1.67 10.85
C SER A 356 23.92 -3.13 10.37
N ARG A 357 23.30 -3.36 9.22
CA ARG A 357 23.20 -4.71 8.62
C ARG A 357 24.56 -5.24 8.19
N LEU A 358 25.41 -4.39 7.60
CA LEU A 358 26.79 -4.74 7.24
C LEU A 358 27.60 -5.10 8.47
N ALA A 359 27.58 -4.25 9.51
CA ALA A 359 28.26 -4.49 10.77
C ALA A 359 27.80 -5.80 11.44
N ARG A 360 26.48 -6.06 11.46
CA ARG A 360 25.93 -7.31 11.99
C ARG A 360 26.43 -8.54 11.23
N ASP A 361 26.50 -8.46 9.91
CA ASP A 361 26.98 -9.55 9.05
C ASP A 361 28.49 -9.81 9.22
N GLU A 362 29.25 -8.80 9.63
CA GLU A 362 30.65 -8.91 10.07
C GLU A 362 30.80 -9.31 11.55
N LYS A 363 29.69 -9.54 12.26
CA LYS A 363 29.64 -9.83 13.70
C LYS A 363 30.18 -8.69 14.59
N ASP A 364 30.26 -7.47 14.06
CA ASP A 364 30.49 -6.27 14.85
C ASP A 364 29.14 -5.75 15.40
N TYR A 365 28.64 -6.46 16.40
CA TYR A 365 27.33 -6.17 17.00
C TYR A 365 27.32 -4.84 17.78
N GLY A 366 28.47 -4.38 18.28
CA GLY A 366 28.59 -3.09 18.97
C GLY A 366 28.37 -1.92 18.02
N THR A 367 29.05 -1.94 16.87
CA THR A 367 28.83 -0.96 15.80
C THR A 367 27.41 -1.06 15.24
N ALA A 368 26.91 -2.29 15.02
CA ALA A 368 25.54 -2.50 14.55
C ALA A 368 24.48 -1.86 15.47
N GLN A 369 24.60 -2.03 16.79
CA GLN A 369 23.68 -1.44 17.76
C GLN A 369 23.78 0.09 17.79
N SER A 370 24.99 0.62 17.74
CA SER A 370 25.23 2.07 17.71
C SER A 370 24.56 2.72 16.50
N LEU A 371 24.65 2.06 15.34
CA LEU A 371 24.01 2.50 14.10
C LEU A 371 22.48 2.39 14.13
N VAL A 372 21.91 1.34 14.75
CA VAL A 372 20.45 1.28 14.98
C VAL A 372 20.02 2.46 15.84
N ASN A 373 20.68 2.70 16.98
CA ASN A 373 20.34 3.83 17.85
C ASN A 373 20.42 5.16 17.08
N ALA A 374 21.50 5.40 16.32
CA ALA A 374 21.66 6.60 15.52
C ALA A 374 20.58 6.77 14.43
N ALA A 375 20.11 5.67 13.82
CA ALA A 375 19.01 5.73 12.87
C ALA A 375 17.74 6.28 13.53
N PHE A 376 17.29 5.66 14.63
CA PHE A 376 16.04 6.03 15.28
C PHE A 376 16.13 7.38 15.99
N ASP A 377 17.31 7.77 16.49
CA ASP A 377 17.54 9.10 17.04
C ASP A 377 17.35 10.21 16.00
N ALA A 378 17.74 9.98 14.75
CA ALA A 378 17.51 10.93 13.65
C ALA A 378 16.01 11.16 13.36
N ARG A 379 15.11 10.24 13.75
CA ARG A 379 13.65 10.33 13.57
C ARG A 379 12.87 10.54 14.88
N ARG A 380 13.56 10.71 16.01
CA ARG A 380 12.96 10.73 17.36
C ARG A 380 11.72 11.65 17.53
N PRO A 381 11.65 12.86 16.93
CA PRO A 381 10.47 13.72 17.05
C PRO A 381 9.17 13.17 16.42
N GLY A 382 9.19 12.02 15.73
CA GLY A 382 8.03 11.46 15.03
C GLY A 382 7.97 9.94 14.99
N LEU A 383 8.54 9.24 15.97
CA LEU A 383 8.48 7.78 16.03
C LEU A 383 7.05 7.32 16.35
N SER A 384 6.52 6.42 15.53
CA SER A 384 5.26 5.72 15.74
C SER A 384 5.45 4.45 16.62
N GLU A 385 4.35 3.87 17.08
CA GLU A 385 4.36 2.55 17.76
C GLU A 385 4.96 1.42 16.87
N HIS A 386 4.91 1.58 15.55
CA HIS A 386 5.52 0.66 14.59
C HIS A 386 7.02 0.88 14.45
N ASP A 387 7.48 2.12 14.53
CA ASP A 387 8.92 2.43 14.57
C ASP A 387 9.55 1.91 15.85
N GLU A 388 8.88 2.06 17.00
CA GLU A 388 9.34 1.52 18.29
C GLU A 388 9.42 -0.01 18.24
N PHE A 389 8.39 -0.67 17.72
CA PHE A 389 8.43 -2.13 17.51
C PHE A 389 9.59 -2.53 16.58
N TYR A 390 9.79 -1.81 15.47
CA TYR A 390 10.89 -2.09 14.54
C TYR A 390 12.26 -1.89 15.20
N TYR A 391 12.44 -0.85 16.01
CA TYR A 391 13.66 -0.63 16.80
C TYR A 391 13.96 -1.80 17.74
N LEU A 392 12.96 -2.25 18.49
CA LEU A 392 13.11 -3.34 19.45
C LEU A 392 13.44 -4.66 18.75
N VAL A 393 12.77 -4.96 17.63
CA VAL A 393 13.06 -6.14 16.81
C VAL A 393 14.47 -6.09 16.23
N GLN A 394 14.94 -4.94 15.74
CA GLN A 394 16.31 -4.81 15.25
C GLN A 394 17.33 -5.00 16.39
N SER A 395 17.12 -4.34 17.53
CA SER A 395 18.02 -4.42 18.69
C SER A 395 18.08 -5.84 19.26
N ALA A 396 16.94 -6.52 19.37
CA ALA A 396 16.89 -7.94 19.79
C ALA A 396 17.65 -8.87 18.83
N SER A 397 17.67 -8.54 17.53
CA SER A 397 18.40 -9.32 16.52
C SER A 397 19.92 -9.11 16.57
N ILE A 398 20.39 -8.04 17.22
CA ILE A 398 21.80 -7.64 17.32
C ILE A 398 22.38 -7.97 18.69
N ALA A 399 21.56 -7.91 19.75
CA ALA A 399 21.98 -8.12 21.12
C ALA A 399 22.70 -9.47 21.31
N GLN A 400 23.94 -9.40 21.81
CA GLN A 400 24.76 -10.57 22.10
C GLN A 400 24.51 -11.12 23.50
N ASN A 401 24.22 -10.24 24.47
CA ASN A 401 23.90 -10.64 25.83
C ASN A 401 22.51 -11.27 25.86
N PRO A 402 22.34 -12.53 26.32
CA PRO A 402 21.04 -13.19 26.39
C PRO A 402 20.00 -12.41 27.21
N VAL A 403 20.41 -11.78 28.31
CA VAL A 403 19.53 -10.99 29.18
C VAL A 403 19.03 -9.75 28.45
N GLU A 404 19.93 -9.03 27.77
CA GLU A 404 19.58 -7.84 26.99
C GLU A 404 18.68 -8.21 25.80
N LYS A 405 19.02 -9.29 25.10
CA LYS A 405 18.22 -9.84 24.00
C LYS A 405 16.81 -10.21 24.44
N ASN A 406 16.66 -10.90 25.56
CA ASN A 406 15.34 -11.23 26.12
C ASN A 406 14.60 -9.97 26.54
N SER A 407 15.27 -8.98 27.13
CA SER A 407 14.66 -7.69 27.45
C SER A 407 14.09 -7.00 26.20
N TYR A 408 14.84 -6.97 25.09
CA TYR A 408 14.30 -6.41 23.83
C TYR A 408 13.12 -7.21 23.28
N TRP A 409 13.15 -8.55 23.34
CA TRP A 409 12.01 -9.36 22.89
C TRP A 409 10.77 -9.18 23.76
N GLN A 410 10.92 -9.12 25.09
CA GLN A 410 9.83 -8.85 26.02
C GLN A 410 9.25 -7.44 25.81
N ASN A 411 10.12 -6.45 25.58
CA ASN A 411 9.66 -5.10 25.25
C ASN A 411 8.98 -5.06 23.87
N ALA A 412 9.50 -5.78 22.88
CA ALA A 412 8.86 -5.88 21.56
C ALA A 412 7.46 -6.50 21.67
N ASP A 413 7.31 -7.56 22.47
CA ASP A 413 6.03 -8.20 22.77
C ASP A 413 5.06 -7.27 23.50
N LYS A 414 5.56 -6.53 24.49
CA LYS A 414 4.76 -5.51 25.19
C LYS A 414 4.30 -4.39 24.26
N VAL A 415 5.20 -3.86 23.42
CA VAL A 415 4.86 -2.82 22.45
C VAL A 415 3.85 -3.36 21.45
N PHE A 416 4.11 -4.53 20.87
CA PHE A 416 3.22 -5.20 19.93
C PHE A 416 1.82 -5.43 20.50
N SER A 417 1.73 -5.98 21.72
CA SER A 417 0.46 -6.21 22.42
C SER A 417 -0.26 -4.91 22.79
N GLY A 418 0.49 -3.81 22.94
CA GLY A 418 -0.05 -2.47 23.21
C GLY A 418 -0.35 -1.65 21.96
N GLN A 419 -0.02 -2.14 20.76
CA GLN A 419 -0.28 -1.42 19.50
C GLN A 419 -1.78 -1.26 19.31
N LYS A 420 -2.16 -0.10 18.77
CA LYS A 420 -3.53 0.11 18.31
C LYS A 420 -3.85 -0.76 17.10
N HIS A 421 -2.83 -1.04 16.26
CA HIS A 421 -2.98 -1.81 15.03
C HIS A 421 -1.88 -2.89 14.89
N PRO A 422 -1.96 -3.98 15.68
CA PRO A 422 -0.95 -5.04 15.63
C PRO A 422 -0.86 -5.72 14.26
N GLY A 423 -1.88 -5.65 13.39
CA GLY A 423 -1.83 -6.19 12.03
C GLY A 423 -0.98 -5.37 11.05
N ALA A 424 -0.63 -4.13 11.39
CA ALA A 424 0.11 -3.20 10.55
C ALA A 424 1.63 -3.39 10.61
N ILE A 425 2.07 -4.65 10.57
CA ILE A 425 3.48 -4.99 10.80
C ILE A 425 4.28 -4.73 9.54
N PRO A 426 5.36 -3.91 9.60
CA PRO A 426 6.27 -3.73 8.48
C PRO A 426 6.83 -5.08 8.04
N SER A 427 6.85 -5.34 6.73
CA SER A 427 7.28 -6.64 6.20
C SER A 427 8.70 -7.03 6.64
N ARG A 428 9.55 -6.04 6.93
CA ARG A 428 10.91 -6.25 7.47
C ARG A 428 10.86 -6.78 8.90
N SER A 429 10.09 -6.16 9.79
CA SER A 429 9.86 -6.63 11.15
C SER A 429 9.24 -8.03 11.14
N PHE A 430 8.22 -8.24 10.30
CA PHE A 430 7.58 -9.54 10.13
C PHE A 430 8.60 -10.63 9.79
N ARG A 431 9.44 -10.41 8.78
CA ARG A 431 10.48 -11.38 8.38
C ARG A 431 11.48 -11.67 9.49
N THR A 432 11.87 -10.66 10.28
CA THR A 432 12.80 -10.87 11.39
C THR A 432 12.16 -11.68 12.54
N VAL A 433 10.90 -11.41 12.84
CA VAL A 433 10.19 -12.08 13.94
C VAL A 433 9.76 -13.50 13.55
N VAL A 434 9.11 -13.65 12.39
CA VAL A 434 8.48 -14.90 11.92
C VAL A 434 9.47 -15.78 11.13
N GLY A 435 10.50 -15.20 10.51
CA GLY A 435 11.50 -15.94 9.73
C GLY A 435 11.13 -16.22 8.27
N ARG A 436 10.01 -15.68 7.77
CA ARG A 436 9.60 -15.76 6.36
C ARG A 436 8.90 -14.50 5.86
N ALA A 437 8.67 -14.39 4.55
CA ALA A 437 7.82 -13.34 4.00
C ALA A 437 6.34 -13.54 4.42
N PRO A 438 5.57 -12.45 4.59
CA PRO A 438 4.15 -12.54 4.87
C PRO A 438 3.39 -13.02 3.63
N ASN A 439 2.36 -13.85 3.81
CA ASN A 439 1.45 -14.19 2.72
C ASN A 439 0.52 -13.01 2.42
N LYS A 440 -0.06 -12.97 1.22
CA LYS A 440 -0.90 -11.84 0.76
C LYS A 440 -2.07 -11.57 1.72
N PHE A 441 -2.73 -12.60 2.25
CA PHE A 441 -3.93 -12.49 3.09
C PHE A 441 -3.73 -12.91 4.55
N GLU A 442 -2.48 -13.14 4.94
CA GLU A 442 -2.20 -13.65 6.28
C GLU A 442 -2.50 -12.59 7.36
N PRO A 443 -3.16 -12.98 8.46
CA PRO A 443 -3.26 -12.17 9.67
C PRO A 443 -1.88 -12.08 10.32
N ARG A 444 -1.12 -11.05 9.95
CA ARG A 444 0.29 -10.88 10.34
C ARG A 444 0.45 -10.86 11.86
N GLU A 445 -0.52 -10.29 12.56
CA GLU A 445 -0.58 -10.20 14.00
C GLU A 445 -0.59 -11.56 14.70
N ILE A 446 -1.30 -12.55 14.15
CA ILE A 446 -1.35 -13.89 14.73
C ILE A 446 0.01 -14.57 14.59
N ALA A 447 0.59 -14.50 13.39
CA ALA A 447 1.90 -15.09 13.12
C ALA A 447 3.01 -14.43 13.95
N VAL A 448 2.95 -13.11 14.14
CA VAL A 448 3.91 -12.39 14.97
C VAL A 448 3.70 -12.65 16.45
N ALA A 449 2.45 -12.69 16.94
CA ALA A 449 2.15 -13.03 18.33
C ALA A 449 2.71 -14.42 18.70
N ALA A 450 2.40 -15.44 17.90
CA ALA A 450 2.90 -16.80 18.11
C ALA A 450 4.43 -16.86 18.07
N ALA A 451 5.06 -16.12 17.15
CA ALA A 451 6.51 -16.05 17.07
C ALA A 451 7.14 -15.32 18.26
N LEU A 452 6.51 -14.26 18.79
CA LEU A 452 6.98 -13.54 19.98
C LEU A 452 6.84 -14.39 21.24
N GLU A 453 5.71 -15.08 21.43
CA GLU A 453 5.48 -16.00 22.56
C GLU A 453 6.54 -17.10 22.61
N SER A 454 6.89 -17.68 21.45
CA SER A 454 7.95 -18.68 21.35
C SER A 454 9.34 -18.14 21.73
N ARG A 455 9.57 -16.83 21.60
CA ARG A 455 10.85 -16.17 21.88
C ARG A 455 10.96 -15.69 23.33
N THR A 456 9.84 -15.35 23.96
CA THR A 456 9.79 -14.87 25.35
C THR A 456 9.67 -15.99 26.38
N SER A 457 9.28 -17.20 25.95
CA SER A 457 9.17 -18.39 26.79
C SER A 457 10.51 -19.12 27.07
N LEU A 458 11.61 -18.62 26.50
CA LEU A 458 12.99 -19.10 26.67
C LEU A 458 13.76 -18.18 27.62
#